data_AF-Q5NUQ2-F1
#
_entry.id   AF-Q5NUQ2-F1
#
_cell.length_a   1.000
_cell.length_b   1.000
_cell.length_c   1.000
_cell.angle_alpha   90.00
_cell.angle_beta   90.00
_cell.angle_gamma   90.00
#
_symmetry.space_group_name_H-M   'P 1'
#
loop_
_entity.id
_entity.type
_entity.pdbx_description
1 polymer ?
#
loop_
_entity_poly.entity_id
_entity_poly.type
_entity_poly.pdbx_seq_one_letter_code
_entity_poly.pdbx_strand_id
1 'polypeptide(L)' 'MRRLLLVTALFASLAQAAEPIAIEVHRDANCGCCKVWIEHLEANGFEVDDHVEPDMAAVKTRLGVPHSLGSCHTGVID' A
#
# COMPACT_ATOMS: atom_id res chain seq x y z
N MET A 1 -19.37 16.54 42.12
CA MET A 1 -18.13 15.83 41.71
C MET A 1 -18.39 14.59 40.85
N ARG A 2 -19.41 13.77 41.14
CA ARG A 2 -19.75 12.55 40.36
C ARG A 2 -20.39 12.80 38.97
N ARG A 3 -20.85 14.02 38.69
CA ARG A 3 -21.37 14.43 37.36
C ARG A 3 -20.28 14.84 36.37
N LEU A 4 -19.09 15.23 36.85
CA LEU A 4 -17.97 15.59 35.95
C LEU A 4 -17.29 14.37 35.33
N LEU A 5 -17.39 13.20 35.94
CA LEU A 5 -16.76 11.96 35.46
C LEU A 5 -17.50 11.30 34.28
N LEU A 6 -18.76 11.69 34.01
CA LEU A 6 -19.56 11.14 32.93
C LEU A 6 -19.35 11.85 31.58
N VAL A 7 -18.77 13.05 31.58
CA VAL A 7 -18.60 13.87 30.36
C VAL A 7 -17.33 13.49 29.60
N THR A 8 -16.29 13.01 30.28
CA THR A 8 -15.01 12.62 29.65
C THR A 8 -15.08 11.31 28.87
N ALA A 9 -16.05 10.44 29.15
CA ALA A 9 -16.20 9.17 28.44
C ALA A 9 -16.82 9.30 27.03
N LEU A 10 -17.50 10.42 26.73
CA LEU A 10 -18.14 10.63 25.43
C LEU A 10 -17.17 11.07 24.31
N PHE A 11 -15.95 11.49 24.63
CA PHE A 11 -14.99 12.00 23.65
C PHE A 11 -13.94 10.96 23.21
N ALA A 12 -13.88 9.79 23.83
CA ALA A 12 -12.90 8.75 23.49
C ALA A 12 -13.27 7.96 22.21
N SER A 13 -14.49 8.11 21.70
CA SER A 13 -15.07 7.27 20.64
C SER A 13 -15.12 7.93 19.24
N LEU A 14 -14.32 8.98 18.99
CA LEU A 14 -14.27 9.66 17.67
C LEU A 14 -12.97 9.43 16.89
N ALA A 15 -12.04 8.62 17.40
CA ALA A 15 -10.87 8.23 16.62
C ALA A 15 -11.25 7.08 15.67
N GLN A 16 -11.82 7.42 14.51
CA GLN A 16 -11.90 6.49 13.39
C GLN A 16 -10.50 6.45 12.77
N ALA A 17 -9.79 5.34 12.94
CA ALA A 17 -8.58 5.10 12.15
C ALA A 17 -8.99 5.03 10.67
N ALA A 18 -8.28 5.76 9.80
CA ALA A 18 -8.45 5.57 8.37
C ALA A 18 -7.99 4.15 8.03
N GLU A 19 -8.76 3.45 7.19
CA GLU A 19 -8.33 2.18 6.63
C GLU A 19 -7.02 2.39 5.84
N PRO A 20 -6.08 1.44 5.89
CA PRO A 20 -4.86 1.50 5.10
C PRO A 20 -5.16 1.71 3.61
N ILE A 21 -4.30 2.46 2.92
CA ILE A 21 -4.38 2.57 1.47
C ILE A 21 -3.81 1.28 0.88
N ALA A 22 -4.63 0.53 0.15
CA ALA A 22 -4.22 -0.69 -0.52
C ALA A 22 -3.50 -0.40 -1.84
N ILE A 23 -2.43 -1.13 -2.13
CA ILE A 23 -1.70 -1.08 -3.40
C ILE A 23 -1.27 -2.49 -3.82
N GLU A 24 -1.57 -2.86 -5.07
CA GLU A 24 -1.06 -4.08 -5.69
C GLU A 24 0.31 -3.79 -6.31
N VAL A 25 1.30 -4.64 -6.04
CA VAL A 25 2.68 -4.47 -6.54
C VAL A 25 3.11 -5.71 -7.30
N HIS A 26 3.36 -5.55 -8.59
CA HIS A 26 3.89 -6.60 -9.45
C HIS A 26 5.41 -6.46 -9.61
N ARG A 27 6.18 -7.51 -9.29
CA ARG A 27 7.65 -7.51 -9.41
C ARG A 27 8.23 -8.87 -9.80
N ASP A 28 9.47 -8.86 -10.27
CA ASP A 28 10.27 -10.08 -10.43
C ASP A 28 10.67 -10.69 -9.06
N ALA A 29 10.78 -12.03 -9.00
CA ALA A 29 11.09 -12.78 -7.78
C ALA A 29 12.43 -12.38 -7.13
N ASN A 30 13.41 -12.04 -7.97
CA ASN A 30 14.80 -11.79 -7.58
C ASN A 30 15.14 -10.30 -7.57
N CYS A 31 14.16 -9.40 -7.68
CA CYS A 31 14.36 -7.96 -7.60
C CYS A 31 14.47 -7.48 -6.13
N GLY A 32 15.68 -7.36 -5.61
CA GLY A 32 15.92 -6.89 -4.24
C GLY A 32 15.46 -5.45 -3.97
N CYS A 33 15.67 -4.51 -4.90
CA CYS A 33 15.26 -3.12 -4.72
C CYS A 33 13.73 -2.93 -4.71
N CYS A 34 12.99 -3.81 -5.40
CA CYS A 34 11.53 -3.82 -5.37
C CYS A 34 11.01 -4.16 -3.97
N LYS A 35 11.65 -5.11 -3.28
CA LYS A 35 11.28 -5.49 -1.91
C LYS A 35 11.53 -4.35 -0.91
N VAL A 36 12.69 -3.69 -1.01
CA VAL A 36 12.99 -2.52 -0.16
C VAL A 36 11.99 -1.39 -0.39
N TRP A 37 11.50 -1.21 -1.62
CA TRP A 37 10.44 -0.25 -1.91
C TRP A 37 9.08 -0.65 -1.28
N ILE A 38 8.71 -1.93 -1.34
CA ILE A 38 7.53 -2.46 -0.64
C ILE A 38 7.64 -2.23 0.87
N GLU A 39 8.76 -2.59 1.50
CA GLU A 39 9.01 -2.37 2.93
C GLU A 39 8.84 -0.90 3.31
N HIS A 40 9.25 0.02 2.42
CA HIS A 40 9.04 1.45 2.64
C HIS A 40 7.56 1.84 2.61
N LEU A 41 6.76 1.29 1.69
CA LEU A 41 5.31 1.54 1.65
C LEU A 41 4.63 1.03 2.91
N GLU A 42 4.92 -0.21 3.32
CA GLU A 42 4.37 -0.81 4.53
C GLU A 42 4.71 0.01 5.79
N ALA A 43 5.97 0.47 5.89
CA ALA A 43 6.41 1.35 6.98
C ALA A 43 5.69 2.71 7.00
N ASN A 44 5.07 3.11 5.90
CA ASN A 44 4.26 4.33 5.79
C ASN A 44 2.74 4.06 5.84
N GLY A 45 2.32 2.85 6.21
CA GLY A 45 0.92 2.51 6.47
C GLY A 45 0.11 2.12 5.23
N PHE A 46 0.77 1.79 4.13
CA PHE A 46 0.11 1.13 3.00
C PHE A 46 -0.08 -0.36 3.28
N GLU A 47 -1.19 -0.91 2.80
CA GLU A 47 -1.39 -2.35 2.71
C GLU A 47 -0.95 -2.81 1.32
N VAL A 48 0.11 -3.63 1.25
CA VAL A 48 0.71 -4.03 -0.03
C VAL A 48 0.37 -5.48 -0.36
N ASP A 49 -0.19 -5.71 -1.56
CA ASP A 49 -0.31 -7.05 -2.14
C ASP A 49 0.87 -7.30 -3.10
N ASP A 50 1.84 -8.12 -2.69
CA ASP A 50 3.08 -8.40 -3.45
C ASP A 50 2.89 -9.59 -4.42
N HIS A 51 2.64 -9.27 -5.69
CA HIS A 51 2.55 -10.22 -6.78
C HIS A 51 3.93 -10.47 -7.42
N VAL A 52 4.45 -11.67 -7.22
CA VAL A 52 5.65 -12.14 -7.92
C VAL A 52 5.27 -12.62 -9.32
N GLU A 53 5.76 -11.92 -10.33
CA GLU A 53 5.38 -12.15 -11.73
C GLU A 53 6.53 -12.77 -12.53
N PRO A 54 6.26 -13.85 -13.29
CA PRO A 54 7.23 -14.42 -14.21
C PRO A 54 7.37 -13.62 -15.52
N ASP A 55 6.37 -12.78 -15.86
CA ASP A 55 6.37 -11.94 -17.06
C ASP A 55 5.93 -10.51 -16.75
N MET A 56 6.89 -9.69 -16.32
CA MET A 56 6.67 -8.27 -16.04
C MET A 56 6.35 -7.43 -17.28
N ALA A 57 6.75 -7.88 -18.48
CA ALA A 57 6.45 -7.15 -19.70
C ALA A 57 4.94 -7.22 -20.01
N ALA A 58 4.35 -8.40 -19.89
CA ALA A 58 2.92 -8.60 -20.05
C ALA A 58 2.09 -7.76 -19.07
N VAL A 59 2.50 -7.69 -17.80
CA VAL A 59 1.83 -6.84 -16.79
C VAL A 59 1.83 -5.38 -17.20
N LYS A 60 3.00 -4.83 -17.55
CA LYS A 60 3.15 -3.42 -17.96
C LYS A 60 2.31 -3.10 -19.20
N THR A 61 2.33 -3.98 -20.20
CA THR A 61 1.52 -3.82 -21.42
C THR A 61 0.03 -3.84 -21.11
N ARG A 62 -0.44 -4.79 -20.29
CA ARG A 62 -1.87 -4.89 -19.91
C ARG A 62 -2.35 -3.64 -19.16
N LEU A 63 -1.51 -3.07 -18.31
CA LEU A 63 -1.79 -1.85 -17.54
C LEU A 63 -1.55 -0.56 -18.35
N GLY A 64 -1.17 -0.66 -19.62
CA GLY A 64 -0.97 0.51 -20.49
C GLY A 64 0.26 1.34 -20.16
N VAL A 65 1.23 0.79 -19.42
CA VAL A 65 2.50 1.48 -19.12
C VAL A 65 3.30 1.61 -20.43
N PRO A 66 3.62 2.84 -20.89
CA PRO A 66 4.43 3.01 -22.10
C PRO A 66 5.80 2.35 -21.92
N HIS A 67 6.29 1.69 -22.97
CA HIS A 67 7.54 0.93 -22.91
C HIS A 67 8.74 1.77 -22.44
N SER A 68 8.82 3.03 -22.85
CA SER A 68 9.88 3.96 -22.45
C SER A 68 9.82 4.41 -20.99
N LEU A 69 8.70 4.17 -20.29
CA LEU A 69 8.49 4.50 -18.88
C LEU A 69 8.52 3.26 -17.98
N GLY A 70 8.90 2.10 -18.54
CA GLY A 70 9.06 0.87 -17.78
C GLY A 70 10.17 0.99 -16.73
N SER A 71 9.92 0.43 -15.55
CA SER A 71 10.88 0.25 -14.45
C SER A 71 10.85 -1.19 -13.93
N CYS A 72 11.49 -1.47 -12.79
CA CYS A 72 11.66 -2.82 -12.22
C CYS A 72 10.36 -3.46 -11.69
N HIS A 73 9.40 -2.67 -11.20
CA HIS A 73 8.09 -3.14 -10.73
C HIS A 73 6.97 -2.24 -11.31
N THR A 74 5.71 -2.60 -11.05
CA THR A 74 4.54 -1.76 -11.37
C THR A 74 3.53 -1.84 -10.23
N GLY A 75 3.16 -0.70 -9.67
CA GLY A 75 2.11 -0.58 -8.66
C GLY A 75 0.76 -0.17 -9.26
N VAL A 76 -0.34 -0.66 -8.70
CA VAL A 76 -1.73 -0.29 -9.04
C VAL A 76 -2.45 0.13 -7.75
N ILE A 77 -3.06 1.31 -7.78
CA ILE A 77 -3.68 1.98 -6.62
C ILE A 77 -4.78 2.93 -7.12
N ASP A 78 -5.85 3.10 -6.33
CA ASP A 78 -6.99 3.99 -6.62
C ASP A 78 -6.80 5.44 -6.13
#